data_AF-A0A932UUT6-F1
#
_entry.id   AF-A0A932UUT6-F1
#
_cell.length_a   1.000
_cell.length_b   1.000
_cell.length_c   1.000
_cell.angle_alpha   90.00
_cell.angle_beta   90.00
_cell.angle_gamma   90.00
#
_symmetry.space_group_name_H-M   'P 1'
#
loop_
_entity.id
_entity.type
_entity.pdbx_description
1 polymer ?
#
loop_
_entity_poly.entity_id
_entity_poly.type
_entity_poly.pdbx_seq_one_letter_code
_entity_poly.pdbx_strand_id
1 'polypeptide(L)'
;MNALNRLKAEHRRLLSIMAALESALAMGTSAWFVLRQICFSVSKQLNEHVRGEEQLLTVCYRVLRQVDAEDDPQLTAAHKDASEQLQHITQSLWMGTETSIEDVRPRLTRVLATVRYQMHEQEARVFPWLERVMGLAWVLQLRPLGEAPSLTVASPSLERSTADSP
;
A
#
# COMPACT_ATOMS: atom_id res chain seq x y z
N MET A 1 12.47 -8.37 6.97
CA MET A 1 11.06 -7.91 7.08
C MET A 1 10.60 -7.54 5.68
N ASN A 2 9.51 -8.12 5.16
CA ASN A 2 9.05 -7.83 3.79
C ASN A 2 8.33 -6.46 3.72
N ALA A 3 8.17 -5.91 2.50
CA ALA A 3 7.61 -4.59 2.27
C ALA A 3 6.20 -4.42 2.87
N LEU A 4 5.37 -5.47 2.81
CA LEU A 4 4.04 -5.46 3.41
C LEU A 4 4.07 -5.37 4.95
N ASN A 5 4.97 -6.10 5.62
CA ASN A 5 5.09 -6.01 7.07
C ASN A 5 5.57 -4.62 7.51
N ARG A 6 6.39 -3.95 6.69
CA ARG A 6 6.75 -2.54 6.90
C ARG A 6 5.52 -1.64 6.78
N LEU A 7 4.68 -1.83 5.77
CA LEU A 7 3.46 -1.06 5.58
C LEU A 7 2.46 -1.23 6.76
N LYS A 8 2.26 -2.48 7.22
CA LYS A 8 1.49 -2.78 8.45
C LYS A 8 2.06 -2.09 9.69
N ALA A 9 3.38 -1.99 9.82
CA ALA A 9 4.01 -1.29 10.94
C ALA A 9 3.84 0.24 10.83
N GLU A 10 3.93 0.78 9.62
CA GLU A 10 3.66 2.19 9.32
C GLU A 10 2.20 2.54 9.65
N HIS A 11 1.24 1.66 9.35
CA HIS A 11 -0.16 1.86 9.73
C HIS A 11 -0.33 2.01 11.24
N ARG A 12 0.22 1.09 12.04
CA ARG A 12 0.14 1.16 13.50
C ARG A 12 0.76 2.45 14.05
N ARG A 13 1.88 2.88 13.46
CA ARG A 13 2.54 4.12 13.84
C ARG A 13 1.68 5.35 13.53
N LEU A 14 1.11 5.42 12.33
CA LEU A 14 0.21 6.51 11.93
C LEU A 14 -1.03 6.56 12.84
N LEU A 15 -1.67 5.42 13.10
CA LEU A 15 -2.83 5.33 14.01
C LEU A 15 -2.50 5.85 15.41
N SER A 16 -1.32 5.53 15.95
CA SER A 16 -0.88 6.03 17.25
C SER A 16 -0.70 7.56 17.27
N ILE A 17 -0.10 8.13 16.22
CA ILE A 17 0.09 9.58 16.14
C ILE A 17 -1.25 10.30 15.91
N MET A 18 -2.16 9.72 15.13
CA MET A 18 -3.51 10.24 14.97
C MET A 18 -4.28 10.25 16.30
N ALA A 19 -4.15 9.21 17.13
CA ALA A 19 -4.74 9.19 18.47
C ALA A 19 -4.15 10.29 19.38
N ALA A 20 -2.86 10.58 19.26
CA ALA A 20 -2.24 11.72 19.96
C ALA A 20 -2.78 13.06 19.46
N LEU A 21 -3.04 13.20 18.15
CA LEU A 21 -3.65 14.41 17.57
C LEU A 21 -5.10 14.60 18.05
N GLU A 22 -5.89 13.54 18.11
CA GLU A 22 -7.26 13.56 18.66
C GLU A 22 -7.26 13.96 20.14
N SER A 23 -6.30 13.45 20.90
CA SER A 23 -6.12 13.83 22.31
C SER A 23 -5.77 15.32 22.44
N ALA A 24 -4.85 15.82 21.61
CA ALA A 24 -4.49 17.25 21.59
C ALA A 24 -5.67 18.15 21.20
N LEU A 25 -6.52 17.70 20.26
CA LEU A 25 -7.75 18.40 19.88
C LEU A 25 -8.74 18.53 21.05
N ALA A 26 -8.81 17.53 21.93
CA ALA A 26 -9.69 17.54 23.09
C ALA A 26 -9.24 18.51 24.20
N MET A 27 -7.95 18.90 24.23
CA MET A 27 -7.39 19.81 25.25
C MET A 27 -7.67 21.30 24.99
N GLY A 28 -8.32 21.63 23.86
CA GLY A 28 -8.70 23.00 23.52
C GLY A 28 -7.50 23.93 23.29
N THR A 29 -7.68 25.23 23.52
CA THR A 29 -6.72 26.29 23.13
C THR A 29 -5.33 26.17 23.77
N SER A 30 -5.23 25.52 24.93
CA SER A 30 -3.96 25.28 25.63
C SER A 30 -2.96 24.43 24.83
N ALA A 31 -3.44 23.65 23.85
CA ALA A 31 -2.63 22.74 23.05
C ALA A 31 -2.27 23.28 21.66
N TRP A 32 -2.53 24.55 21.32
CA TRP A 32 -2.35 25.10 19.96
C TRP A 32 -0.96 24.83 19.35
N PHE A 33 0.10 25.07 20.13
CA PHE A 33 1.48 24.82 19.67
C PHE A 33 1.76 23.33 19.45
N VAL A 34 1.28 22.49 20.36
CA VAL A 34 1.41 21.03 20.29
C VAL A 34 0.66 20.50 19.06
N LEU A 35 -0.56 20.99 18.83
CA LEU A 35 -1.40 20.63 17.70
C LEU A 35 -0.73 20.95 16.36
N ARG A 36 -0.08 22.12 16.24
CA ARG A 36 0.69 22.49 15.05
C ARG A 36 1.86 21.54 14.79
N GLN A 37 2.60 21.16 15.83
CA GLN A 37 3.71 20.21 15.68
C GLN A 37 3.22 18.80 15.31
N ILE A 38 2.14 18.32 15.94
CA ILE A 38 1.57 17.01 15.63
C ILE A 38 1.00 16.99 14.21
N CYS A 39 0.25 18.02 13.79
CA CYS A 39 -0.29 18.11 12.41
C CYS A 39 0.83 18.07 11.35
N PHE A 40 1.93 18.78 11.59
CA PHE A 40 3.10 18.73 10.71
C PHE A 40 3.69 17.32 10.65
N SER A 41 3.86 16.66 11.81
CA SER A 41 4.39 15.30 11.88
C SER A 41 3.50 14.28 11.17
N VAL A 42 2.17 14.34 11.38
CA VAL A 42 1.20 13.47 10.70
C VAL A 42 1.22 13.72 9.20
N SER A 43 1.22 14.98 8.76
CA SER A 43 1.27 15.32 7.32
C SER A 43 2.50 14.74 6.64
N LYS A 44 3.67 14.89 7.26
CA LYS A 44 4.91 14.34 6.72
C LYS A 44 4.85 12.82 6.63
N GLN A 45 4.45 12.15 7.71
CA GLN A 45 4.42 10.69 7.76
C GLN A 45 3.35 10.11 6.83
N LEU A 46 2.19 10.77 6.69
CA LEU A 46 1.15 10.36 5.77
C LEU A 46 1.64 10.48 4.31
N ASN A 47 2.31 11.57 3.94
CA ASN A 47 2.90 11.70 2.60
C ASN A 47 3.97 10.63 2.30
N GLU A 48 4.85 10.36 3.26
CA GLU A 48 5.86 9.30 3.12
C GLU A 48 5.20 7.92 2.95
N HIS A 49 4.13 7.67 3.70
CA HIS A 49 3.33 6.45 3.62
C HIS A 49 2.63 6.30 2.26
N VAL A 50 1.89 7.31 1.79
CA VAL A 50 1.23 7.28 0.46
C VAL A 50 2.25 7.01 -0.64
N ARG A 51 3.41 7.67 -0.61
CA ARG A 51 4.47 7.42 -1.58
C ARG A 51 5.00 5.98 -1.51
N GLY A 52 5.15 5.43 -0.30
CA GLY A 52 5.55 4.03 -0.11
C GLY A 52 4.53 3.05 -0.70
N GLU A 53 3.24 3.31 -0.52
CA GLU A 53 2.16 2.52 -1.09
C GLU A 53 2.13 2.57 -2.61
N GLU A 54 2.20 3.76 -3.19
CA GLU A 54 2.24 3.94 -4.65
C GLU A 54 3.39 3.16 -5.27
N GLN A 55 4.58 3.19 -4.64
CA GLN A 55 5.74 2.44 -5.09
C GLN A 55 5.50 0.93 -5.01
N LEU A 56 4.97 0.42 -3.89
CA LEU A 56 4.71 -1.00 -3.70
C LEU A 56 3.66 -1.51 -4.69
N LEU A 57 2.55 -0.79 -4.83
CA LEU A 57 1.48 -1.12 -5.76
C LEU A 57 1.98 -1.11 -7.20
N THR A 58 2.78 -0.10 -7.60
CA THR A 58 3.38 -0.05 -8.94
C THR A 58 4.23 -1.29 -9.24
N VAL A 59 5.03 -1.76 -8.28
CA VAL A 59 5.85 -2.97 -8.44
C VAL A 59 4.96 -4.22 -8.55
N CYS A 60 3.96 -4.36 -7.67
CA CYS A 60 3.03 -5.50 -7.69
C CYS A 60 2.20 -5.57 -8.97
N TYR A 61 1.67 -4.44 -9.45
CA TYR A 61 0.95 -4.35 -10.72
C TYR A 61 1.85 -4.70 -11.92
N ARG A 62 3.14 -4.32 -11.89
CA ARG A 62 4.08 -4.72 -12.96
C ARG A 62 4.27 -6.23 -13.03
N VAL A 63 4.31 -6.91 -11.88
CA VAL A 63 4.39 -8.38 -11.81
C VAL A 63 3.10 -9.02 -12.31
N LEU A 64 1.94 -8.45 -11.95
CA LEU A 64 0.63 -8.98 -12.35
C LEU A 64 0.22 -8.69 -13.80
N ARG A 65 0.70 -7.60 -14.42
CA ARG A 65 0.49 -7.35 -15.85
C ARG A 65 1.19 -8.40 -16.73
N GLN A 66 2.08 -9.22 -16.17
CA GLN A 66 2.60 -10.42 -16.83
C GLN A 66 1.64 -11.63 -16.70
N VAL A 67 0.59 -11.53 -15.90
CA VAL A 67 -0.33 -12.61 -15.47
C VAL A 67 -1.81 -12.25 -15.74
N ASP A 68 -2.09 -11.20 -16.52
CA ASP A 68 -3.44 -10.88 -17.03
C ASP A 68 -4.50 -10.60 -15.94
N ALA A 69 -4.21 -9.68 -15.01
CA ALA A 69 -5.15 -9.23 -13.99
C ALA A 69 -5.70 -7.82 -14.29
N GLU A 70 -7.03 -7.66 -14.25
CA GLU A 70 -7.72 -6.37 -14.35
C GLU A 70 -7.34 -5.43 -13.19
N ASP A 71 -6.97 -4.19 -13.52
CA ASP A 71 -6.53 -3.14 -12.60
C ASP A 71 -7.73 -2.53 -11.83
N ASP A 72 -7.58 -2.26 -10.52
CA ASP A 72 -8.49 -1.36 -9.78
C ASP A 72 -7.74 -0.07 -9.36
N PRO A 73 -7.81 1.02 -10.15
CA PRO A 73 -7.12 2.27 -9.89
C PRO A 73 -7.72 3.11 -8.75
N GLN A 74 -8.82 2.69 -8.11
CA GLN A 74 -9.52 3.54 -7.13
C GLN A 74 -8.90 3.55 -5.73
N LEU A 75 -8.01 2.60 -5.41
CA LEU A 75 -7.51 2.41 -4.04
C LEU A 75 -6.45 3.41 -3.58
N THR A 76 -5.67 4.02 -4.48
CA THR A 76 -4.63 5.01 -4.13
C THR A 76 -5.11 6.46 -4.16
N ALA A 77 -6.14 6.76 -4.94
CA ALA A 77 -6.62 8.14 -5.11
C ALA A 77 -7.12 8.77 -3.80
N ALA A 78 -7.70 7.95 -2.92
CA ALA A 78 -8.32 8.40 -1.69
C ALA A 78 -7.29 8.81 -0.60
N HIS A 79 -6.16 8.10 -0.52
CA HIS A 79 -5.04 8.42 0.38
C HIS A 79 -4.35 9.73 0.02
N LYS A 80 -4.23 9.99 -1.29
CA LYS A 80 -3.66 11.22 -1.81
C LYS A 80 -4.49 12.45 -1.42
N ASP A 81 -5.81 12.39 -1.61
CA ASP A 81 -6.74 13.47 -1.24
C ASP A 81 -6.70 13.77 0.27
N ALA A 82 -6.69 12.74 1.12
CA ALA A 82 -6.58 12.93 2.57
C ALA A 82 -5.23 13.58 2.99
N SER A 83 -4.13 13.22 2.32
CA SER A 83 -2.82 13.82 2.54
C SER A 83 -2.76 15.29 2.12
N GLU A 84 -3.36 15.63 0.97
CA GLU A 84 -3.46 17.01 0.46
C GLU A 84 -4.29 17.88 1.41
N GLN A 85 -5.44 17.37 1.89
CA GLN A 85 -6.27 18.07 2.87
C GLN A 85 -5.51 18.34 4.18
N LEU A 86 -4.73 17.37 4.65
CA LEU A 86 -3.93 17.53 5.87
C LEU A 86 -2.78 18.53 5.70
N GLN A 87 -2.15 18.58 4.51
CA GLN A 87 -1.18 19.61 4.17
C GLN A 87 -1.80 21.00 4.18
N HIS A 88 -2.98 21.16 3.57
CA HIS A 88 -3.69 22.44 3.58
C HIS A 88 -4.00 22.91 5.00
N ILE A 89 -4.48 22.01 5.87
CA ILE A 89 -4.73 22.33 7.28
C ILE A 89 -3.44 22.72 8.00
N THR A 90 -2.36 21.96 7.79
CA THR A 90 -1.06 22.23 8.39
C THR A 90 -0.51 23.58 7.94
N GLN A 91 -0.67 23.93 6.67
CA GLN A 91 -0.27 25.21 6.12
C GLN A 91 -1.08 26.35 6.73
N SER A 92 -2.40 26.22 6.86
CA SER A 92 -3.24 27.24 7.50
C SER A 92 -2.89 27.46 8.98
N LEU A 93 -2.65 26.36 9.73
CA LEU A 93 -2.13 26.41 11.10
C LEU A 93 -0.74 27.07 11.16
N TRP A 94 0.08 26.90 10.11
CA TRP A 94 1.41 27.46 10.05
C TRP A 94 1.42 28.97 9.76
N MET A 95 0.59 29.38 8.81
CA MET A 95 0.44 30.76 8.36
C MET A 95 -0.38 31.61 9.34
N GLY A 96 -0.99 30.99 10.36
CA GLY A 96 -1.84 31.68 11.33
C GLY A 96 -3.13 32.22 10.71
N THR A 97 -3.57 31.62 9.60
CA THR A 97 -4.82 32.02 8.92
C THR A 97 -6.05 31.44 9.62
N GLU A 98 -5.86 30.44 10.48
CA GLU A 98 -6.90 29.91 11.35
C GLU A 98 -6.93 30.70 12.65
N THR A 99 -8.13 31.17 13.03
CA THR A 99 -8.34 32.05 14.18
C THR A 99 -8.48 31.30 15.50
N SER A 100 -8.85 30.02 15.48
CA SER A 100 -9.03 29.22 16.70
C SER A 100 -8.95 27.70 16.45
N ILE A 101 -8.78 26.91 17.52
CA ILE A 101 -8.82 25.43 17.43
C ILE A 101 -10.20 24.94 17.01
N GLU A 102 -11.25 25.68 17.37
CA GLU A 102 -12.63 25.33 17.02
C GLU A 102 -12.87 25.38 15.51
N ASP A 103 -12.19 26.29 14.80
CA ASP A 103 -12.30 26.40 13.34
C ASP A 103 -11.66 25.20 12.62
N VAL A 104 -10.57 24.67 13.19
CA VAL A 104 -9.75 23.62 12.58
C VAL A 104 -10.21 22.21 13.00
N ARG A 105 -10.75 22.08 14.21
CA ARG A 105 -11.21 20.82 14.81
C ARG A 105 -12.12 19.98 13.90
N PRO A 106 -13.21 20.51 13.31
CA PRO A 106 -14.08 19.69 12.47
C PRO A 106 -13.38 19.18 11.21
N ARG A 107 -12.48 19.99 10.62
CA ARG A 107 -11.70 19.61 9.44
C ARG A 107 -10.68 18.51 9.77
N LEU A 108 -9.91 18.68 10.86
CA LEU A 108 -8.97 17.65 11.31
C LEU A 108 -9.68 16.36 11.69
N THR A 109 -10.79 16.44 12.43
CA THR A 109 -11.57 15.25 12.82
C THR A 109 -12.03 14.47 11.58
N ARG A 110 -12.51 15.18 10.55
CA ARG A 110 -12.92 14.55 9.28
C ARG A 110 -11.74 13.88 8.57
N VAL A 111 -10.62 14.57 8.43
CA VAL A 111 -9.41 14.02 7.79
C VAL A 111 -8.93 12.77 8.52
N LEU A 112 -8.85 12.82 9.85
CA LEU A 112 -8.44 11.67 10.67
C LEU A 112 -9.39 10.47 10.54
N ALA A 113 -10.69 10.72 10.49
CA ALA A 113 -11.68 9.67 10.25
C ALA A 113 -11.52 9.04 8.86
N THR A 114 -11.31 9.86 7.82
CA THR A 114 -11.07 9.39 6.45
C THR A 114 -9.81 8.53 6.35
N VAL A 115 -8.68 9.01 6.89
CA VAL A 115 -7.41 8.26 6.88
C VAL A 115 -7.58 6.92 7.59
N ARG A 116 -8.20 6.91 8.78
CA ARG A 116 -8.46 5.67 9.52
C ARG A 116 -9.31 4.68 8.74
N TYR A 117 -10.41 5.15 8.14
CA TYR A 117 -11.28 4.32 7.32
C TYR A 117 -10.50 3.69 6.16
N GLN A 118 -9.70 4.48 5.45
CA GLN A 118 -8.95 4.00 4.29
C GLN A 118 -7.88 2.97 4.68
N MET A 119 -7.15 3.20 5.78
CA MET A 119 -6.18 2.23 6.29
C MET A 119 -6.83 0.89 6.65
N HIS A 120 -8.04 0.94 7.24
CA HIS A 120 -8.81 -0.28 7.52
C HIS A 120 -9.27 -1.00 6.24
N GLU A 121 -9.78 -0.26 5.25
CA GLU A 121 -10.16 -0.83 3.94
C GLU A 121 -8.97 -1.49 3.23
N GLN A 122 -7.80 -0.86 3.27
CA GLN A 122 -6.58 -1.43 2.70
C GLN A 122 -6.11 -2.69 3.45
N GLU A 123 -6.13 -2.67 4.78
CA GLU A 123 -5.80 -3.85 5.59
C GLU A 123 -6.75 -5.02 5.30
N ALA A 124 -8.04 -4.74 5.07
CA ALA A 124 -9.05 -5.75 4.80
C ALA A 124 -8.98 -6.30 3.36
N ARG A 125 -8.68 -5.45 2.38
CA ARG A 125 -8.84 -5.80 0.95
C ARG A 125 -7.51 -5.86 0.20
N VAL A 126 -6.65 -4.86 0.37
CA VAL A 126 -5.40 -4.72 -0.37
C VAL A 126 -4.30 -5.60 0.19
N PHE A 127 -4.16 -5.66 1.51
CA PHE A 127 -3.07 -6.42 2.13
C PHE A 127 -3.15 -7.92 1.82
N PRO A 128 -4.32 -8.59 1.91
CA PRO A 128 -4.45 -9.98 1.49
C PRO A 128 -4.13 -10.19 0.00
N TRP A 129 -4.49 -9.23 -0.86
CA TRP A 129 -4.13 -9.28 -2.27
C TRP A 129 -2.61 -9.14 -2.47
N LEU A 130 -1.96 -8.18 -1.80
CA LEU A 130 -0.51 -8.02 -1.81
C LEU A 130 0.21 -9.28 -1.32
N GLU A 131 -0.28 -9.95 -0.27
CA GLU A 131 0.27 -11.21 0.22
C GLU A 131 0.23 -12.29 -0.86
N ARG A 132 -0.90 -12.43 -1.57
CA ARG A 132 -1.03 -13.37 -2.69
C ARG A 132 -0.05 -13.03 -3.81
N VAL A 133 0.02 -11.77 -4.22
CA VAL A 133 0.91 -11.33 -5.32
C VAL A 133 2.38 -11.53 -4.96
N MET A 134 2.79 -11.16 -3.75
CA MET A 134 4.17 -11.35 -3.29
C MET A 134 4.51 -12.84 -3.15
N GLY A 135 3.55 -13.66 -2.71
CA GLY A 135 3.69 -15.12 -2.70
C GLY A 135 3.87 -15.71 -4.10
N LEU A 136 3.06 -15.25 -5.07
CA LEU A 136 3.18 -15.64 -6.48
C LEU A 136 4.52 -15.19 -7.09
N ALA A 137 4.95 -13.95 -6.82
CA ALA A 137 6.23 -13.42 -7.29
C ALA A 137 7.41 -14.26 -6.76
N TRP A 138 7.34 -14.67 -5.49
CA TRP A 138 8.32 -15.57 -4.89
C TRP A 138 8.34 -16.95 -5.57
N VAL A 139 7.17 -17.54 -5.84
CA VAL A 139 7.06 -18.82 -6.56
C VAL A 139 7.57 -18.72 -7.99
N LEU A 140 7.26 -17.63 -8.70
CA LEU A 140 7.72 -17.38 -10.06
C LEU A 140 9.24 -17.14 -10.14
N GLN A 141 9.84 -16.52 -9.12
CA GLN A 141 11.30 -16.38 -8.99
C GLN A 141 12.00 -17.68 -8.56
N LEU A 142 11.30 -18.58 -7.87
CA LEU A 142 11.79 -19.90 -7.47
C LEU A 142 11.64 -20.99 -8.53
N ARG A 143 11.09 -20.70 -9.71
CA ARG A 143 11.17 -21.64 -10.83
C ARG A 143 12.60 -21.55 -11.40
N PRO A 144 13.45 -22.57 -11.23
CA PRO A 144 14.77 -22.52 -11.85
C PRO A 144 14.55 -22.45 -13.37
N LEU A 145 15.24 -21.50 -14.01
CA LEU A 145 15.57 -21.57 -15.43
C LEU A 145 16.42 -22.82 -15.66
N GLY A 146 15.78 -23.98 -15.70
CA GLY A 146 16.51 -25.24 -15.63
C GLY A 146 15.63 -26.47 -15.51
N GLU A 147 14.51 -26.50 -16.24
CA GLU A 147 13.96 -27.75 -16.78
C GLU A 147 12.84 -27.37 -17.76
N ALA A 148 13.20 -27.30 -19.05
CA ALA A 148 12.21 -27.44 -20.08
C ALA A 148 11.53 -28.81 -19.90
N PRO A 149 10.21 -28.95 -20.07
CA PRO A 149 9.61 -30.26 -20.18
C PRO A 149 10.31 -30.98 -21.33
N SER A 150 11.10 -32.01 -21.01
CA SER A 150 11.64 -32.91 -22.01
C SER A 150 10.45 -33.60 -22.64
N LEU A 151 9.91 -33.01 -23.70
CA LEU A 151 9.12 -33.71 -24.69
C LEU A 151 10.08 -34.71 -25.34
N THR A 152 10.30 -35.83 -24.67
CA THR A 152 10.82 -37.03 -25.30
C THR A 152 9.74 -37.49 -26.26
N VAL A 153 9.77 -36.93 -27.46
CA VAL A 153 9.11 -37.52 -28.62
C VAL A 153 9.75 -38.89 -28.77
N ALA A 154 9.02 -39.93 -28.36
CA ALA A 154 9.35 -41.30 -28.70
C ALA A 154 9.28 -41.39 -30.23
N SER A 155 10.43 -41.25 -30.88
CA SER A 155 10.57 -41.67 -32.28
C SER A 155 10.31 -43.17 -32.33
N PRO A 156 9.41 -43.65 -33.19
CA PRO A 156 9.21 -45.08 -33.36
C PRO A 156 10.44 -45.66 -34.06
N SER A 157 11.16 -46.55 -33.36
CA SER A 157 12.19 -47.39 -33.95
C SER A 157 11.56 -48.25 -35.04
N LEU A 158 11.88 -47.93 -36.29
CA LEU A 158 11.62 -48.79 -37.45
C LEU A 158 12.63 -49.95 -37.41
N GLU A 159 12.30 -51.02 -36.70
CA GLU A 159 12.96 -52.31 -36.88
C GLU A 159 12.55 -52.87 -38.26
N ARG A 160 13.42 -52.68 -39.26
CA ARG A 160 13.42 -53.53 -40.46
C ARG A 160 13.97 -54.88 -40.06
N SER A 161 13.07 -55.77 -39.65
CA SER A 161 13.32 -57.20 -39.52
C SER A 161 13.60 -57.78 -40.90
N THR A 162 14.83 -58.24 -41.09
CA THR A 162 15.23 -59.21 -42.10
C THR A 162 14.56 -60.56 -41.80
N ALA A 163 13.74 -61.08 -42.72
CA ALA A 163 13.44 -62.50 -42.76
C ALA A 163 13.14 -62.92 -44.21
N ASP A 164 13.99 -63.83 -44.65
CA ASP A 164 14.01 -64.56 -45.90
C ASP A 164 12.81 -65.51 -46.08
N SER A 165 12.42 -65.67 -47.36
CA SER A 165 12.04 -66.93 -48.04
C SER A 165 10.70 -67.60 -47.65
N PRO A 166 10.04 -68.37 -48.57
CA PRO A 166 10.61 -69.28 -49.56
C PRO A 166 10.53 -68.86 -51.04
#